data_AF-A0A661HSK6-F1
#
_entry.id   AF-A0A661HSK6-F1
#
_cell.length_a   1.000
_cell.length_b   1.000
_cell.length_c   1.000
_cell.angle_alpha   90.00
_cell.angle_beta   90.00
_cell.angle_gamma   90.00
#
_symmetry.space_group_name_H-M   'P 1'
#
loop_
_entity.id
_entity.type
_entity.pdbx_description
1 polymer ?
#
loop_
_entity_poly.entity_id
_entity_poly.type
_entity_poly.pdbx_seq_one_letter_code
_entity_poly.pdbx_strand_id
1 'polypeptide(L)'
;MKTIAYRIGVLSILLTLAIGIFSMENFSFAVLGFLLWSVSPYLYTMFVIKLVSHKTAVTAMTVILTLTAMIGIFIIYDAMYIVKDAQSALALVVIPLYQWGLLLLSTLPIYLIHKRA
;
A
#
# COMPACT_ATOMS: atom_id res chain seq x y z
N MET A 1 10.07 14.58 -7.37
CA MET A 1 9.37 13.31 -7.63
C MET A 1 9.54 12.31 -6.49
N LYS A 2 10.75 11.82 -6.18
CA LYS A 2 10.95 10.87 -5.05
C LYS A 2 10.39 11.38 -3.71
N THR A 3 10.65 12.63 -3.34
CA THR A 3 10.10 13.24 -2.12
C THR A 3 8.58 13.21 -2.06
N ILE A 4 7.91 13.43 -3.19
CA ILE A 4 6.44 13.37 -3.29
C ILE A 4 5.99 11.94 -3.03
N ALA A 5 6.61 10.96 -3.69
CA ALA A 5 6.28 9.55 -3.48
C ALA A 5 6.49 9.11 -2.03
N TYR A 6 7.57 9.53 -1.37
CA TYR A 6 7.77 9.23 0.05
C TYR A 6 6.69 9.86 0.94
N ARG A 7 6.28 11.10 0.67
CA ARG A 7 5.20 11.75 1.41
C ARG A 7 3.87 11.02 1.22
N ILE A 8 3.56 10.61 -0.01
CA ILE A 8 2.39 9.79 -0.31
C ILE A 8 2.47 8.48 0.47
N GLY A 9 3.58 7.74 0.37
CA GLY A 9 3.75 6.46 1.06
C GLY A 9 3.62 6.57 2.59
N VAL A 10 4.25 7.58 3.20
CA VAL A 10 4.09 7.85 4.65
C VAL A 10 2.65 8.16 4.99
N LEU A 11 1.98 9.03 4.22
CA LEU A 11 0.57 9.35 4.45
C LEU A 11 -0.32 8.11 4.32
N SER A 12 -0.08 7.25 3.33
CA SER A 12 -0.83 6.02 3.13
C SER A 12 -0.67 5.06 4.31
N ILE A 13 0.56 4.89 4.80
CA ILE A 13 0.85 4.10 6.00
C ILE A 13 0.08 4.65 7.21
N LEU A 14 0.16 5.96 7.46
CA LEU A 14 -0.51 6.59 8.58
C LEU A 14 -2.03 6.43 8.51
N LEU A 15 -2.62 6.62 7.33
CA LEU A 15 -4.07 6.47 7.13
C LEU A 15 -4.52 5.02 7.34
N THR A 16 -3.81 4.03 6.76
CA THR A 16 -4.15 2.61 6.93
C THR A 16 -4.02 2.18 8.39
N LEU A 17 -2.96 2.61 9.08
CA LEU A 17 -2.80 2.31 10.52
C LEU A 17 -3.88 3.00 11.35
N ALA A 18 -4.19 4.27 11.07
CA ALA A 18 -5.23 4.99 11.79
C ALA A 18 -6.60 4.31 11.64
N ILE A 19 -7.00 4.00 10.40
CA ILE A 19 -8.25 3.29 10.12
C ILE A 19 -8.33 1.97 10.89
N GLY A 20 -7.26 1.17 10.86
CA GLY A 20 -7.23 -0.12 11.52
C GLY A 20 -7.20 -0.07 13.05
N ILE A 21 -6.49 0.89 13.63
CA ILE A 21 -6.42 1.06 15.08
C ILE A 21 -7.75 1.60 15.60
N PHE A 22 -8.35 2.58 14.91
CA PHE A 22 -9.63 3.16 15.34
C PHE A 22 -10.85 2.29 15.02
N SER A 23 -10.73 1.27 14.16
CA SER A 23 -11.80 0.29 13.93
C SER A 23 -11.78 -0.87 14.92
N MET A 24 -10.69 -1.04 15.68
CA MET A 24 -10.50 -2.15 16.60
C MET A 24 -11.34 -1.98 17.88
N GLU A 25 -12.32 -2.86 18.07
CA GLU A 25 -13.15 -2.86 19.29
C GLU A 25 -12.38 -3.36 20.52
N ASN A 26 -11.52 -4.37 20.34
CA ASN A 26 -10.70 -4.95 21.39
C ASN A 26 -9.26 -5.11 20.90
N PHE A 27 -8.29 -4.80 21.76
CA PHE A 27 -6.89 -4.93 21.42
C PHE A 27 -6.54 -6.38 21.01
N SER A 28 -5.98 -6.55 19.81
CA SER A 28 -5.61 -7.85 19.28
C SER A 28 -4.27 -7.80 18.54
N PHE A 29 -3.31 -8.61 19.00
CA PHE A 29 -2.02 -8.78 18.34
C PHE A 29 -2.15 -9.32 16.92
N ALA A 30 -3.16 -10.16 16.66
CA ALA A 30 -3.41 -10.68 15.32
C ALA A 30 -3.76 -9.55 14.34
N VAL A 31 -4.64 -8.63 14.76
CA VAL A 31 -5.03 -7.48 13.95
C VAL A 31 -3.85 -6.53 13.74
N LEU A 32 -3.00 -6.28 14.75
CA LEU A 32 -1.76 -5.54 14.56
C LEU A 32 -0.86 -6.17 13.50
N GLY A 33 -0.73 -7.50 13.50
CA GLY A 33 -0.02 -8.23 12.45
C GLY A 33 -0.61 -7.99 11.06
N PHE A 34 -1.94 -8.01 10.92
CA PHE A 34 -2.62 -7.72 9.66
C PHE A 34 -2.51 -6.25 9.23
N LEU A 35 -2.41 -5.31 10.17
CA LEU A 35 -2.13 -3.91 9.86
C LEU A 35 -0.71 -3.70 9.35
N LEU A 36 0.28 -4.36 9.97
CA LEU A 36 1.66 -4.36 9.48
C LEU A 36 1.75 -5.00 8.09
N TRP A 37 1.01 -6.10 7.87
CA TRP A 37 0.84 -6.69 6.55
C TRP A 37 0.21 -5.70 5.56
N SER A 38 -0.81 -4.95 5.97
CA SER A 38 -1.51 -3.99 5.12
C SER A 38 -0.69 -2.79 4.67
N VAL A 39 0.29 -2.38 5.48
CA VAL A 39 1.19 -1.28 5.11
C VAL A 39 2.42 -1.73 4.31
N SER A 40 2.71 -3.03 4.31
CA SER A 40 3.89 -3.59 3.63
C SER A 40 3.98 -3.29 2.12
N PRO A 41 2.88 -3.22 1.33
CA PRO A 41 2.95 -2.87 -0.09
C PRO A 41 3.45 -1.44 -0.32
N TYR A 42 3.09 -0.50 0.58
CA TYR A 42 3.55 0.89 0.50
C TYR A 42 5.04 0.99 0.81
N LEU A 43 5.50 0.26 1.83
CA LEU A 43 6.92 0.18 2.19
C LEU A 43 7.75 -0.40 1.04
N TYR A 44 7.27 -1.46 0.41
CA TYR A 44 7.93 -2.05 -0.77
C TYR A 44 8.06 -1.03 -1.91
N THR A 45 6.98 -0.33 -2.21
CA THR A 45 6.96 0.67 -3.29
C THR A 45 7.95 1.81 -3.01
N MET A 46 8.00 2.30 -1.76
CA MET A 46 8.99 3.29 -1.32
C MET A 46 10.43 2.76 -1.45
N PHE A 47 10.66 1.49 -1.14
CA PHE A 47 11.96 0.84 -1.32
C PHE A 47 12.37 0.79 -2.80
N VAL A 48 11.47 0.39 -3.71
CA VAL A 48 11.78 0.38 -5.16
C VAL A 48 12.09 1.79 -5.67
N ILE A 49 11.33 2.81 -5.23
CA ILE A 49 11.56 4.22 -5.58
C ILE A 49 12.94 4.70 -5.12
N LYS A 50 13.45 4.17 -4.00
CA LYS A 50 14.83 4.45 -3.56
C LYS A 50 15.83 3.95 -4.60
N LEU A 51 15.65 2.74 -5.11
CA LEU A 51 16.57 2.06 -6.02
C LEU A 51 16.58 2.63 -7.43
N VAL A 52 15.44 3.08 -7.96
CA VAL A 52 15.36 3.62 -9.32
C VAL A 52 15.82 5.08 -9.38
N SER A 53 16.70 5.45 -10.32
CA SER A 53 17.16 6.84 -10.50
C SER A 53 16.48 7.57 -11.67
N HIS A 54 16.05 6.82 -12.69
CA HIS A 54 15.47 7.41 -13.90
C HIS A 54 14.10 8.05 -13.65
N LYS A 55 13.92 9.27 -14.18
CA LYS A 55 12.71 10.08 -14.00
C LYS A 55 11.44 9.30 -14.35
N THR A 56 11.42 8.60 -15.48
CA THR A 56 10.27 7.82 -15.94
C THR A 56 9.92 6.67 -14.98
N ALA A 57 10.92 5.92 -14.51
CA ALA A 57 10.72 4.83 -13.54
C ALA A 57 10.20 5.37 -12.20
N VAL A 58 10.76 6.48 -11.72
CA VAL A 58 10.28 7.17 -10.50
C VAL A 58 8.83 7.63 -10.69
N THR A 59 8.49 8.24 -11.83
CA THR A 59 7.11 8.68 -12.12
C THR A 59 6.14 7.50 -12.12
N ALA A 60 6.46 6.44 -12.85
CA ALA A 60 5.62 5.25 -12.95
C ALA A 60 5.37 4.62 -11.58
N MET A 61 6.42 4.45 -10.76
CA MET A 61 6.26 3.95 -9.40
C MET A 61 5.47 4.90 -8.49
N THR A 62 5.58 6.21 -8.69
CA THR A 62 4.78 7.19 -7.94
C THR A 62 3.29 7.07 -8.29
N VAL A 63 2.96 6.85 -9.56
CA VAL A 63 1.57 6.63 -10.02
C VAL A 63 1.04 5.32 -9.44
N ILE A 64 1.82 4.23 -9.53
CA ILE A 64 1.45 2.92 -8.95
C ILE A 64 1.17 3.07 -7.45
N LEU A 65 2.09 3.68 -6.70
CA LEU A 65 1.91 3.95 -5.26
C LEU A 65 0.59 4.67 -4.97
N THR A 66 0.31 5.72 -5.73
CA THR A 66 -0.88 6.56 -5.53
C THR A 66 -2.16 5.76 -5.77
N LEU A 67 -2.23 5.00 -6.87
CA LEU A 67 -3.39 4.18 -7.19
C LEU A 67 -3.59 3.05 -6.16
N THR A 68 -2.51 2.35 -5.83
CA THR A 68 -2.50 1.27 -4.82
C THR A 68 -2.94 1.80 -3.45
N ALA A 69 -2.47 2.98 -3.05
CA ALA A 69 -2.87 3.64 -1.82
C ALA A 69 -4.33 4.04 -1.81
N MET A 70 -4.80 4.75 -2.84
CA MET A 70 -6.19 5.21 -2.92
C MET A 70 -7.18 4.04 -2.89
N ILE A 71 -6.95 3.01 -3.72
CA ILE A 71 -7.83 1.84 -3.77
C ILE A 71 -7.76 1.06 -2.46
N GLY A 72 -6.57 0.83 -1.92
CA GLY A 72 -6.39 0.07 -0.68
C GLY A 72 -7.05 0.75 0.51
N ILE A 73 -6.81 2.05 0.70
CA ILE A 73 -7.39 2.83 1.79
C ILE A 73 -8.91 2.89 1.65
N PHE A 74 -9.42 3.13 0.44
CA PHE A 74 -10.86 3.16 0.19
C PHE A 74 -11.53 1.84 0.59
N ILE A 75 -11.01 0.70 0.14
CA ILE A 75 -11.61 -0.60 0.45
C ILE A 75 -11.49 -0.94 1.94
N ILE A 76 -10.35 -0.66 2.56
CA ILE A 76 -10.19 -0.88 4.01
C ILE A 76 -11.18 0.01 4.78
N TYR A 77 -11.32 1.28 4.41
CA TYR A 77 -12.27 2.19 5.05
C TYR A 77 -13.71 1.71 4.90
N ASP A 78 -14.10 1.31 3.68
CA ASP A 78 -15.44 0.78 3.38
C ASP A 78 -15.76 -0.46 4.22
N ALA A 79 -14.84 -1.43 4.27
CA ALA A 79 -14.97 -2.65 5.07
C ALA A 79 -15.04 -2.36 6.58
N MET A 80 -14.29 -1.36 7.06
CA MET A 80 -14.22 -1.04 8.49
C MET A 80 -15.36 -0.14 8.98
N TYR A 81 -16.01 0.65 8.12
CA TYR A 81 -16.96 1.68 8.56
C TYR A 81 -18.31 1.70 7.83
N ILE A 82 -18.40 1.22 6.59
CA ILE A 82 -19.62 1.34 5.77
C ILE A 82 -20.32 -0.02 5.69
N VAL A 83 -19.64 -1.04 5.16
CA VAL A 83 -20.17 -2.40 5.00
C VAL A 83 -19.53 -3.31 6.04
N LYS A 84 -19.80 -3.03 7.32
CA LYS A 84 -19.33 -3.85 8.44
C LYS A 84 -20.03 -5.21 8.42
N ASP A 85 -19.40 -6.19 7.79
CA ASP A 85 -19.78 -7.60 7.92
C ASP A 85 -18.80 -8.36 8.84
N ALA A 86 -19.15 -9.61 9.17
CA ALA A 86 -18.30 -10.49 9.98
C ALA A 86 -16.94 -10.81 9.31
N GLN A 87 -16.78 -10.48 8.03
CA GLN A 87 -15.58 -10.73 7.22
C GLN A 87 -14.77 -9.46 6.94
N SER A 88 -15.19 -8.29 7.46
CA SER A 88 -14.51 -7.01 7.27
C SER A 88 -13.01 -7.08 7.60
N ALA A 89 -12.63 -7.82 8.64
CA ALA A 89 -11.23 -8.04 9.01
C ALA A 89 -10.39 -8.77 7.93
N LEU A 90 -11.01 -9.60 7.07
CA LEU A 90 -10.32 -10.25 5.95
C LEU A 90 -9.84 -9.24 4.91
N ALA A 91 -10.44 -8.04 4.84
CA ALA A 91 -9.94 -6.97 3.96
C ALA A 91 -8.49 -6.59 4.30
N LEU A 92 -8.10 -6.67 5.57
CA LEU A 92 -6.71 -6.43 6.03
C LEU A 92 -5.73 -7.52 5.58
N VAL A 93 -6.20 -8.64 5.04
CA VAL A 93 -5.37 -9.75 4.55
C VAL A 93 -5.39 -9.83 3.03
N VAL A 94 -6.60 -9.78 2.47
CA VAL A 94 -6.86 -10.01 1.05
C VAL A 94 -6.44 -8.81 0.20
N ILE A 95 -6.74 -7.58 0.63
CA ILE A 95 -6.37 -6.38 -0.14
C ILE A 95 -4.86 -6.26 -0.30
N PRO A 96 -4.04 -6.39 0.77
CA PRO A 96 -2.60 -6.31 0.62
C PRO A 96 -2.02 -7.44 -0.23
N LEU A 97 -2.63 -8.63 -0.23
CA LEU A 97 -2.24 -9.74 -1.11
C LEU A 97 -2.39 -9.37 -2.59
N TYR A 98 -3.53 -8.79 -2.99
CA TYR A 98 -3.73 -8.32 -4.37
C TYR A 98 -2.79 -7.17 -4.72
N GLN A 99 -2.54 -6.25 -3.79
CA GLN A 99 -1.58 -5.16 -3.98
C GLN A 99 -0.17 -5.70 -4.21
N TRP A 100 0.26 -6.71 -3.44
CA TRP A 100 1.53 -7.40 -3.63
C TRP A 100 1.64 -8.07 -5.00
N GLY A 101 0.60 -8.79 -5.44
CA GLY A 101 0.58 -9.39 -6.77
C GLY A 101 0.82 -8.35 -7.87
N LEU A 102 0.11 -7.22 -7.83
CA LEU A 102 0.28 -6.13 -8.78
C LEU A 102 1.66 -5.47 -8.70
N LEU A 103 2.20 -5.28 -7.49
CA LEU A 103 3.52 -4.68 -7.28
C LEU A 103 4.66 -5.57 -7.78
N LEU A 104 4.60 -6.88 -7.51
CA LEU A 104 5.61 -7.82 -8.00
C LEU A 104 5.58 -7.89 -9.53
N LEU A 105 4.39 -7.94 -10.14
CA LEU A 105 4.24 -7.93 -11.60
C LEU A 105 4.74 -6.62 -12.23
N SER A 106 4.50 -5.47 -11.57
CA SER A 106 4.97 -4.17 -12.07
C SER A 106 6.46 -3.92 -11.85
N THR A 107 7.14 -4.69 -11.00
CA THR A 107 8.57 -4.50 -10.74
C THR A 107 9.44 -4.83 -11.96
N LEU A 108 9.09 -5.87 -12.72
CA LEU A 108 9.80 -6.25 -13.95
C LEU A 108 9.80 -5.14 -15.02
N PRO A 109 8.65 -4.57 -15.45
CA PRO A 109 8.64 -3.50 -16.43
C PRO A 109 9.35 -2.24 -15.91
N ILE A 110 9.27 -1.94 -14.61
CA ILE A 110 9.98 -0.79 -14.00
C ILE A 110 11.49 -0.99 -14.05
N TYR A 111 11.97 -2.19 -13.77
CA TYR A 111 13.39 -2.53 -13.91
C TYR A 111 13.86 -2.36 -15.36
N LEU A 112 13.07 -2.82 -16.34
CA LEU A 112 13.40 -2.66 -17.76
C LEU A 112 13.44 -1.20 -18.20
N ILE A 113 12.49 -0.36 -17.74
CA ILE A 113 12.51 1.10 -17.99
C ILE A 113 13.75 1.74 -17.38
N HIS A 114 14.11 1.32 -16.16
CA HIS A 114 15.29 1.84 -15.47
C HIS A 114 16.59 1.46 -16.19
N LYS A 115 16.71 0.23 -16.71
CA LYS A 115 17.91 -0.25 -17.40
C LYS A 115 18.09 0.31 -18.82
N ARG A 116 16.98 0.63 -19.50
CA ARG A 116 17.00 1.13 -20.89
C ARG A 116 17.20 2.65 -21.00
N ALA A 117 17.07 3.36 -19.88
CA ALA A 117 17.23 4.81 -19.81
C ALA A 117 18.68 5.17 -19.43
#